data_AF-A0A947XY95-F1
#
_entry.id   AF-A0A947XY95-F1
#
_cell.length_a   1.000
_cell.length_b   1.000
_cell.length_c   1.000
_cell.angle_alpha   90.00
_cell.angle_beta   90.00
_cell.angle_gamma   90.00
#
_symmetry.space_group_name_H-M   'P 1'
#
loop_
_entity.id
_entity.type
_entity.pdbx_description
1 polymer ?
#
loop_
_entity_poly.entity_id
_entity_poly.type
_entity_poly.pdbx_seq_one_letter_code
_entity_poly.pdbx_strand_id
1 'polypeptide(L)'
;FINGDTIPNPNTHGDPVTDASFYLIFNAHHEALDFILPEKRWGQRWALLLDTARGWVDAAPPHRAGTRLEVAPRSVVLLQREA
;
A
#
# COMPACT_ATOMS: atom_id res chain seq x y z
N PHE A 1 -0.21 6.50 3.84
CA PHE A 1 -1.47 6.04 3.22
C PHE A 1 -1.92 7.12 2.27
N ILE A 2 -2.24 6.75 1.04
CA ILE A 2 -2.74 7.64 0.00
C ILE A 2 -4.18 7.22 -0.24
N ASN A 3 -5.13 8.13 0.03
CA ASN A 3 -6.54 7.87 -0.14
C ASN A 3 -6.97 8.28 -1.54
N GLY A 4 -7.30 7.29 -2.38
CA GLY A 4 -7.82 7.55 -3.71
C GLY A 4 -9.30 7.96 -3.73
N ASP A 5 -10.04 7.79 -2.63
CA ASP A 5 -11.46 8.16 -2.55
C ASP A 5 -11.67 9.67 -2.40
N THR A 6 -10.61 10.45 -2.15
CA THR A 6 -10.70 11.88 -1.84
C THR A 6 -9.62 12.65 -2.59
N ILE A 7 -9.75 12.69 -3.92
CA ILE A 7 -8.92 13.56 -4.76
C ILE A 7 -9.54 14.97 -4.76
N PRO A 8 -8.82 16.02 -4.30
CA PRO A 8 -9.39 17.35 -4.10
C PRO A 8 -9.82 18.03 -5.40
N ASN A 9 -9.13 17.71 -6.50
CA ASN A 9 -9.36 18.32 -7.80
C ASN A 9 -10.31 17.46 -8.64
N PRO A 10 -11.46 18.00 -9.09
CA PRO A 10 -12.30 17.32 -10.05
C PRO A 10 -11.62 17.25 -11.43
N ASN A 11 -12.16 16.41 -12.31
CA ASN A 11 -11.68 16.31 -13.69
C ASN A 11 -12.00 17.60 -14.49
N THR A 12 -11.61 17.64 -15.77
CA THR A 12 -11.87 18.78 -16.68
C THR A 12 -13.35 19.11 -16.88
N HIS A 13 -14.27 18.22 -16.51
CA HIS A 13 -15.71 18.38 -16.59
C HIS A 13 -16.36 18.72 -15.24
N GLY A 14 -15.58 18.78 -14.15
CA GLY A 14 -16.09 19.06 -12.81
C GLY A 14 -16.54 17.82 -12.02
N ASP A 15 -16.37 16.61 -12.55
CA ASP A 15 -16.75 15.39 -11.84
C ASP A 15 -15.71 15.00 -10.78
N PRO A 16 -16.13 14.43 -9.63
CA PRO A 16 -15.22 13.86 -8.66
C PRO A 16 -14.36 12.76 -9.28
N VAL A 17 -13.06 12.78 -8.97
CA VAL A 17 -12.13 11.72 -9.36
C VAL A 17 -11.89 10.83 -8.15
N THR A 18 -12.05 9.53 -8.34
CA THR A 18 -11.66 8.51 -7.36
C THR A 18 -10.62 7.60 -7.97
N ASP A 19 -9.65 7.16 -7.17
CA ASP A 19 -8.61 6.21 -7.56
C ASP A 19 -8.45 5.13 -6.47
N ALA A 20 -7.55 4.17 -6.70
CA ALA A 20 -7.17 3.18 -5.72
C ALA A 20 -6.47 3.83 -4.50
N SER A 21 -6.62 3.20 -3.35
CA SER A 21 -5.93 3.62 -2.13
C SER A 21 -4.66 2.82 -1.91
N PHE A 22 -3.58 3.48 -1.52
CA PHE A 22 -2.24 2.86 -1.39
C PHE A 22 -1.66 3.00 0.01
N TYR A 23 -0.87 2.01 0.42
CA TYR A 23 -0.09 2.02 1.65
C TYR A 23 1.39 1.84 1.32
N LEU A 24 2.23 2.77 1.77
CA LEU A 24 3.67 2.75 1.56
C LEU A 24 4.38 2.51 2.88
N ILE A 25 5.36 1.61 2.86
CA ILE A 25 6.26 1.35 3.99
C ILE A 25 7.67 1.71 3.54
N PHE A 26 8.37 2.52 4.34
CA PHE A 26 9.76 2.90 4.12
C PHE A 26 10.60 2.27 5.24
N ASN A 27 11.31 1.18 4.94
CA ASN A 27 12.32 0.67 5.86
C ASN A 27 13.66 1.35 5.55
N ALA A 28 13.90 2.49 6.18
CA ALA A 28 15.20 3.16 6.12
C ALA A 28 16.25 2.54 7.05
N HIS A 29 15.92 1.50 7.83
CA HIS A 29 16.87 0.82 8.70
C HIS A 29 17.80 -0.12 7.91
N HIS A 30 18.91 -0.53 8.53
CA HIS A 30 19.88 -1.43 7.92
C HIS A 30 19.59 -2.92 8.17
N GLU A 31 18.52 -3.22 8.91
CA GLU A 31 18.03 -4.58 9.18
C GLU A 31 16.59 -4.71 8.69
N ALA A 32 16.14 -5.96 8.50
CA ALA A 32 14.75 -6.25 8.22
C ALA A 32 13.89 -5.89 9.45
N LEU A 33 12.71 -5.32 9.21
CA LEU A 33 11.78 -4.91 10.27
C LEU A 33 10.37 -5.39 9.95
N ASP A 34 9.67 -5.80 11.00
CA ASP A 34 8.25 -6.14 10.93
C ASP A 34 7.39 -4.89 11.04
N PHE A 35 6.54 -4.68 10.04
CA PHE A 35 5.50 -3.65 10.06
C PHE A 35 4.12 -4.28 10.20
N ILE A 36 3.25 -3.68 10.99
CA ILE A 36 1.85 -4.11 11.11
C ILE A 36 1.03 -3.33 10.09
N LEU A 37 0.35 -4.06 9.20
CA LEU A 37 -0.56 -3.43 8.23
C LEU A 37 -1.73 -2.74 8.93
N PRO A 38 -2.29 -1.67 8.33
CA PRO A 38 -3.40 -0.93 8.93
C PRO A 38 -4.59 -1.81 9.29
N GLU A 39 -5.33 -1.39 10.31
CA GLU A 39 -6.58 -2.02 10.71
C GLU A 39 -7.66 -1.92 9.62
N LYS A 40 -8.69 -2.75 9.75
CA LYS A 40 -9.78 -2.91 8.77
C LYS A 40 -10.48 -1.62 8.35
N ARG A 41 -10.47 -0.58 9.20
CA ARG A 41 -11.06 0.74 8.89
C ARG A 41 -10.38 1.45 7.70
N TRP A 42 -9.15 1.06 7.36
CA TRP A 42 -8.38 1.63 6.25
C TRP A 42 -8.44 0.75 4.98
N GLY A 43 -8.72 -0.55 5.15
CA GLY A 43 -8.80 -1.54 4.08
C GLY A 43 -8.80 -2.95 4.65
N GLN A 44 -9.59 -3.86 4.06
CA GLN A 44 -9.68 -5.25 4.55
C GLN A 44 -8.50 -6.11 4.08
N ARG A 45 -8.06 -5.88 2.85
CA ARG A 45 -7.01 -6.64 2.15
C ARG A 45 -6.08 -5.70 1.40
N TRP A 46 -4.81 -6.06 1.38
CA TRP A 46 -3.72 -5.27 0.82
C TRP A 46 -2.92 -6.13 -0.15
N ALA A 47 -2.99 -5.82 -1.44
CA ALA A 47 -2.18 -6.46 -2.47
C ALA A 47 -0.79 -5.82 -2.52
N LEU A 48 0.27 -6.63 -2.44
CA LEU A 48 1.64 -6.16 -2.61
C LEU A 48 1.91 -5.95 -4.10
N LEU A 49 2.26 -4.72 -4.50
CA LEU A 49 2.51 -4.37 -5.91
C LEU A 49 4.00 -4.23 -6.22
N LEU A 50 4.76 -3.65 -5.30
CA LEU A 50 6.19 -3.38 -5.45
C LEU A 50 6.88 -3.57 -4.11
N ASP A 51 8.00 -4.28 -4.14
CA ASP A 51 9.01 -4.30 -3.08
C ASP A 51 10.33 -3.99 -3.75
N THR A 52 10.96 -2.85 -3.46
CA THR A 52 12.23 -2.47 -4.10
C THR A 52 13.36 -3.48 -3.90
N ALA A 53 13.27 -4.38 -2.90
CA ALA A 53 14.24 -5.46 -2.72
C ALA A 53 14.01 -6.65 -3.66
N ARG A 54 12.80 -6.79 -4.25
CA ARG A 54 12.40 -7.91 -5.12
C ARG A 54 11.99 -7.48 -6.53
N GLY A 55 11.61 -6.21 -6.72
CA GLY A 55 10.99 -5.68 -7.91
C GLY A 55 9.45 -5.69 -7.85
N TRP A 56 8.84 -5.66 -9.03
CA TRP A 56 7.39 -5.71 -9.20
C TRP A 56 6.84 -7.09 -8.82
N VAL A 57 5.62 -7.11 -8.27
CA VAL A 57 4.95 -8.31 -7.80
C VAL A 57 3.63 -8.48 -8.54
N ASP A 58 3.58 -9.44 -9.46
CA ASP A 58 2.43 -9.59 -10.38
C ASP A 58 1.28 -10.44 -9.79
N ALA A 59 1.59 -11.42 -8.92
CA ALA A 59 0.60 -12.41 -8.48
C ALA A 59 0.82 -12.93 -7.05
N ALA A 60 0.97 -12.01 -6.08
CA ALA A 60 1.00 -12.38 -4.66
C ALA A 60 -0.41 -12.39 -4.06
N PRO A 61 -0.75 -13.39 -3.20
CA PRO A 61 -1.96 -13.33 -2.40
C PRO A 61 -1.96 -12.07 -1.51
N PRO A 62 -3.08 -11.35 -1.41
CA PRO A 62 -3.14 -10.12 -0.62
C PRO A 62 -3.09 -10.43 0.87
N HIS A 63 -2.50 -9.52 1.63
CA HIS A 63 -2.40 -9.57 3.08
C HIS A 63 -3.66 -9.05 3.74
N ARG A 64 -4.06 -9.63 4.88
CA ARG A 64 -5.19 -9.13 5.67
C ARG A 64 -4.78 -7.90 6.48
N ALA A 65 -5.72 -7.02 6.77
CA ALA A 65 -5.56 -5.95 7.75
C ALA A 65 -4.95 -6.46 9.07
N GLY A 66 -4.04 -5.70 9.67
CA GLY A 66 -3.37 -6.07 10.93
C GLY A 66 -2.32 -7.18 10.82
N THR A 67 -2.08 -7.73 9.62
CA THR A 67 -1.03 -8.74 9.42
C THR A 67 0.36 -8.11 9.58
N ARG A 68 1.33 -8.86 10.11
CA ARG A 68 2.74 -8.46 10.09
C ARG A 68 3.35 -8.73 8.72
N LEU A 69 4.08 -7.75 8.22
CA LEU A 69 4.83 -7.81 6.98
C LEU A 69 6.29 -7.45 7.29
N GLU A 70 7.19 -8.41 7.09
CA GLU A 70 8.62 -8.17 7.17
C GLU A 70 9.07 -7.40 5.93
N VAL A 71 9.77 -6.28 6.13
CA VAL A 71 10.28 -5.42 5.06
C VAL A 71 11.80 -5.38 5.11
N ALA A 72 12.44 -5.66 3.98
CA ALA A 72 13.89 -5.75 3.85
C ALA A 72 14.61 -4.45 4.24
N PRO A 73 15.90 -4.50 4.63
CA PRO A 73 16.71 -3.31 4.86
C PRO A 73 16.68 -2.35 3.68
N ARG A 74 16.71 -1.03 3.96
CA ARG A 74 16.88 0.03 2.94
C ARG A 74 15.93 -0.11 1.74
N SER A 75 14.68 -0.46 2.00
CA SER A 75 13.70 -0.76 0.96
C SER A 75 12.38 -0.02 1.17
N VAL A 76 11.63 0.11 0.08
CA VAL A 76 10.26 0.63 0.05
C VAL A 76 9.33 -0.45 -0.47
N VAL A 77 8.19 -0.57 0.20
CA VAL A 77 7.09 -1.47 -0.18
C VAL A 77 5.84 -0.65 -0.49
N LEU A 78 5.17 -0.96 -1.60
CA LEU A 78 3.90 -0.38 -2.02
C LEU A 78 2.82 -1.46 -2.01
N LEU A 79 1.76 -1.22 -1.25
CA LEU A 79 0.55 -2.03 -1.26
C LEU A 79 -0.65 -1.22 -1.77
N GLN A 80 -1.56 -1.88 -2.47
CA GLN A 80 -2.84 -1.34 -2.88
C GLN A 80 -3.97 -1.98 -2.07
N ARG A 81 -4.94 -1.17 -1.65
CA ARG A 81 -6.19 -1.63 -1.05
C ARG A 81 -7.05 -2.32 -2.12
N GLU A 82 -7.42 -3.57 -1.90
CA GLU A 82 -8.44 -4.22 -2.72
C GLU A 82 -9.82 -3.62 -2.39
N ALA A 83 -10.64 -3.43 -3.43
CA ALA A 83 -12.02 -2.93 -3.31
C ALA A 83 -12.94 -3.93 -2.61
#